data_AF-A0A967SQ38-F1
#
_entry.id   AF-A0A967SQ38-F1
#
_cell.length_a   1.000
_cell.length_b   1.000
_cell.length_c   1.000
_cell.angle_alpha   90.00
_cell.angle_beta   90.00
_cell.angle_gamma   90.00
#
_symmetry.space_group_name_H-M   'P 1'
#
loop_
_entity.id
_entity.type
_entity.pdbx_description
1 polymer ?
#
loop_
_entity_poly.entity_id
_entity_poly.type
_entity_poly.pdbx_seq_one_letter_code
_entity_poly.pdbx_strand_id
1 'polypeptide(L)'
;MAEPRTLMAVLAHPDDESLGFGGTLARYAAEGVAVHVVTATRGEKGRIGPEGERPGAAIAAPIRERELRAAAAELGVRTVSFLGYVDGELDDD
;
A
#
# COMPACT_ATOMS: atom_id res chain seq x y z
N MET A 1 -15.55 26.60 11.22
CA MET A 1 -14.59 25.48 11.35
C MET A 1 -14.26 25.02 9.94
N ALA A 2 -13.03 24.59 9.67
CA ALA A 2 -12.71 24.05 8.34
C ALA A 2 -13.38 22.68 8.15
N GLU A 3 -13.86 22.40 6.94
CA GLU A 3 -14.43 21.10 6.59
C GLU A 3 -13.39 19.97 6.79
N PRO A 4 -13.81 18.78 7.27
CA PRO A 4 -12.92 17.64 7.40
C PRO A 4 -12.36 17.24 6.03
N ARG A 5 -11.05 16.99 5.98
CA ARG A 5 -10.32 16.66 4.75
C ARG A 5 -10.07 15.16 4.65
N THR A 6 -10.00 14.68 3.41
CA THR A 6 -9.68 13.29 3.07
C THR A 6 -8.54 13.27 2.06
N LEU A 7 -7.62 12.32 2.22
CA LEU A 7 -6.51 12.05 1.31
C LEU A 7 -6.54 10.57 0.93
N MET A 8 -6.41 10.27 -0.36
CA MET A 8 -6.30 8.90 -0.85
C MET A 8 -5.06 8.77 -1.73
N ALA A 9 -4.19 7.82 -1.39
CA ALA A 9 -3.11 7.37 -2.26
C ALA A 9 -3.56 6.14 -3.03
N VAL A 10 -3.47 6.20 -4.36
CA VAL A 10 -3.74 5.07 -5.26
C VAL A 10 -2.42 4.66 -5.89
N LEU A 11 -1.98 3.44 -5.61
CA LEU A 11 -0.60 2.99 -5.82
C LEU A 11 -0.59 1.61 -6.49
N ALA A 12 0.56 1.21 -7.04
CA ALA A 12 0.64 -0.04 -7.78
C ALA A 12 0.82 -1.25 -6.84
N HIS A 13 1.73 -1.15 -5.87
CA HIS A 13 2.14 -2.29 -5.05
C HIS A 13 2.18 -1.99 -3.54
N PRO A 14 2.16 -3.04 -2.69
CA PRO A 14 2.43 -2.95 -1.25
C PRO A 14 3.89 -2.55 -0.91
N ASP A 15 4.17 -1.26 -0.70
CA ASP A 15 5.46 -0.64 -0.31
C ASP A 15 5.57 0.79 -0.88
N ASP A 16 4.93 1.03 -2.03
CA ASP A 16 4.88 2.32 -2.70
C ASP A 16 4.38 3.45 -1.77
N GLU A 17 3.50 3.14 -0.82
CA GLU A 17 2.93 4.10 0.13
C GLU A 17 4.00 4.62 1.09
N SER A 18 4.91 3.74 1.48
CA SER A 18 6.01 4.04 2.39
C SER A 18 7.19 4.67 1.64
N LEU A 19 7.56 4.11 0.49
CA LEU A 19 8.73 4.53 -0.28
C LEU A 19 8.55 5.89 -0.96
N GLY A 20 7.38 6.13 -1.58
CA GLY A 20 7.12 7.38 -2.30
C GLY A 20 6.48 8.45 -1.42
N PHE A 21 5.60 8.05 -0.50
CA PHE A 21 4.64 8.96 0.11
C PHE A 21 4.60 8.93 1.65
N GLY A 22 5.43 8.12 2.31
CA GLY A 22 5.29 7.84 3.74
C GLY A 22 5.26 9.11 4.60
N GLY A 23 6.19 10.04 4.37
CA GLY A 23 6.23 11.31 5.09
C GLY A 23 4.98 12.19 4.86
N THR A 24 4.42 12.17 3.65
CA THR A 24 3.21 12.95 3.31
C THR A 24 1.98 12.34 3.97
N LEU A 25 1.83 11.01 3.89
CA LEU A 25 0.70 10.29 4.50
C LEU A 25 0.70 10.45 6.01
N ALA A 26 1.85 10.20 6.67
CA ALA A 26 2.00 10.35 8.11
C ALA A 26 1.74 11.78 8.58
N ARG A 27 2.25 12.79 7.86
CA ARG A 27 1.99 14.19 8.18
C ARG A 27 0.50 14.50 8.18
N TYR A 28 -0.21 14.17 7.10
CA TYR A 28 -1.63 14.49 7.01
C TYR A 28 -2.48 13.70 8.00
N ALA A 29 -2.12 12.44 8.29
CA ALA A 29 -2.76 11.67 9.34
C ALA A 29 -2.60 12.36 10.71
N ALA A 30 -1.40 12.85 11.04
CA ALA A 30 -1.13 13.59 12.29
C ALA A 30 -1.87 14.94 12.36
N GLU A 31 -2.13 15.58 11.21
CA GLU A 31 -2.97 16.79 11.10
C GLU A 31 -4.49 16.48 11.18
N GLY A 32 -4.87 15.21 11.36
CA GLY A 32 -6.26 14.77 11.53
C GLY A 32 -7.01 14.48 10.22
N VAL A 33 -6.34 14.51 9.08
CA VAL A 33 -6.92 14.17 7.76
C VAL A 33 -7.26 12.68 7.72
N ALA A 34 -8.40 12.32 7.11
CA ALA A 34 -8.72 10.93 6.85
C ALA A 34 -7.87 10.40 5.68
N VAL A 35 -6.81 9.65 5.99
CA VAL A 35 -5.88 9.09 4.99
C VAL A 35 -6.25 7.66 4.64
N HIS A 36 -6.28 7.34 3.35
CA HIS A 36 -6.62 6.03 2.80
C HIS A 36 -5.56 5.59 1.77
N VAL A 37 -5.29 4.29 1.70
CA VAL A 37 -4.41 3.69 0.69
C VAL A 37 -5.21 2.67 -0.12
N VAL A 38 -5.05 2.73 -1.43
CA VAL A 38 -5.52 1.73 -2.39
C VAL A 38 -4.31 1.22 -3.14
N THR A 39 -4.10 -0.10 -3.18
CA THR A 39 -3.11 -0.71 -4.07
C THR A 39 -3.80 -1.48 -5.18
N ALA A 40 -3.27 -1.37 -6.40
CA ALA A 40 -3.79 -2.09 -7.56
C ALA A 40 -3.62 -3.61 -7.37
N THR A 41 -2.46 -4.01 -6.85
CA THR A 41 -2.03 -5.42 -6.74
C THR A 41 -1.74 -5.82 -5.30
N ARG A 42 -1.47 -7.12 -5.07
CA ARG A 42 -0.90 -7.62 -3.81
C ARG A 42 0.59 -7.89 -3.90
N GLY A 43 1.23 -7.50 -5.00
CA GLY A 43 2.66 -7.70 -5.19
C GLY A 43 3.06 -9.17 -5.38
N GLU A 44 2.21 -9.93 -6.06
CA GLU A 44 2.32 -11.37 -6.31
C GLU A 44 3.68 -11.81 -6.90
N LYS A 45 4.38 -10.92 -7.63
CA LYS A 45 5.68 -11.20 -8.27
C LYS A 45 6.86 -10.57 -7.51
N GLY A 46 6.59 -10.01 -6.33
CA GLY A 46 7.57 -9.41 -5.44
C GLY A 46 8.64 -10.38 -4.95
N ARG A 47 9.77 -9.81 -4.51
CA ARG A 47 10.88 -10.55 -3.89
C ARG A 47 10.71 -10.59 -2.38
N ILE A 48 11.04 -11.71 -1.75
CA ILE A 48 10.96 -11.92 -0.30
C ILE A 48 12.34 -12.36 0.22
N GLY A 49 12.61 -12.08 1.50
CA GLY A 49 13.83 -12.53 2.16
C GLY A 49 15.08 -11.74 1.80
N PRO A 50 16.18 -11.96 2.53
CA PRO A 50 17.42 -11.19 2.38
C PRO A 50 18.11 -11.44 1.04
N GLU A 51 17.90 -12.60 0.42
CA GLU A 51 18.49 -12.97 -0.87
C GLU A 51 17.60 -12.61 -2.06
N GLY A 52 16.40 -12.06 -1.82
CA GLY A 52 15.50 -11.60 -2.88
C GLY A 52 14.82 -12.74 -3.66
N GLU A 53 14.38 -13.77 -2.95
CA GLU A 53 13.70 -14.94 -3.51
C GLU A 53 12.37 -14.57 -4.16
N ARG A 54 11.94 -15.35 -5.16
CA ARG A 54 10.62 -15.20 -5.79
C ARG A 54 9.76 -16.44 -5.51
N PRO A 55 9.13 -16.53 -4.33
CA PRO A 55 8.45 -17.75 -3.88
C PRO A 55 7.10 -18.01 -4.60
N GLY A 56 6.69 -17.10 -5.48
CA GLY A 56 5.41 -17.18 -6.21
C GLY A 56 4.25 -16.53 -5.44
N ALA A 57 3.15 -16.29 -6.17
CA ALA A 57 2.02 -15.49 -5.72
C ALA A 57 1.42 -15.97 -4.39
N ALA A 58 1.27 -17.28 -4.21
CA ALA A 58 0.66 -17.88 -3.03
C ALA A 58 1.41 -17.59 -1.72
N ILE A 59 2.70 -17.24 -1.82
CA ILE A 59 3.55 -16.89 -0.68
C ILE A 59 3.77 -15.37 -0.62
N ALA A 60 4.11 -14.74 -1.75
CA ALA A 60 4.43 -13.31 -1.79
C ALA A 60 3.23 -12.42 -1.41
N ALA A 61 2.05 -12.67 -1.99
CA ALA A 61 0.87 -11.83 -1.79
C ALA A 61 0.42 -11.72 -0.30
N PRO A 62 0.22 -12.82 0.45
CA PRO A 62 -0.20 -12.71 1.86
C PRO A 62 0.88 -12.12 2.77
N ILE A 63 2.16 -12.24 2.40
CA ILE A 63 3.25 -11.59 3.14
C ILE A 63 3.19 -10.07 2.92
N ARG A 64 3.17 -9.64 1.66
CA ARG A 64 3.15 -8.22 1.28
C ARG A 64 1.88 -7.50 1.73
N GLU A 65 0.73 -8.18 1.70
CA GLU A 65 -0.51 -7.61 2.27
C GLU A 65 -0.36 -7.36 3.78
N ARG A 66 0.24 -8.29 4.53
CA ARG A 66 0.49 -8.10 5.97
C ARG A 66 1.48 -6.96 6.22
N GLU A 67 2.54 -6.87 5.43
CA GLU A 67 3.53 -5.79 5.50
C GLU A 67 2.90 -4.43 5.25
N LEU A 68 2.11 -4.27 4.18
CA LEU A 68 1.39 -3.02 3.90
C LEU A 68 0.42 -2.65 5.01
N ARG A 69 -0.33 -3.60 5.56
CA ARG A 69 -1.25 -3.31 6.68
C ARG A 69 -0.49 -2.83 7.93
N ALA A 70 0.68 -3.40 8.21
CA ALA A 70 1.53 -2.96 9.31
C ALA A 70 2.10 -1.56 9.05
N ALA A 71 2.65 -1.31 7.86
CA ALA A 71 3.16 0.02 7.49
C ALA A 71 2.06 1.08 7.51
N ALA A 72 0.89 0.77 6.97
CA ALA A 72 -0.29 1.65 7.00
C ALA A 72 -0.70 2.04 8.42
N ALA A 73 -0.62 1.12 9.38
CA ALA A 73 -0.90 1.41 10.79
C ALA A 73 0.10 2.42 11.38
N GLU A 74 1.39 2.25 11.11
CA GLU A 74 2.43 3.19 11.53
C GLU A 74 2.28 4.58 10.89
N LEU A 75 1.82 4.63 9.63
CA LEU A 75 1.56 5.88 8.91
C LEU A 75 0.24 6.57 9.29
N GLY A 76 -0.59 5.98 10.17
CA GLY A 76 -1.88 6.53 10.54
C GLY A 76 -2.96 6.44 9.43
N VAL A 77 -2.77 5.55 8.46
CA VAL A 77 -3.74 5.27 7.40
C VAL A 77 -4.96 4.55 7.99
N ARG A 78 -6.16 5.02 7.65
CA ARG A 78 -7.43 4.46 8.18
C ARG A 78 -7.83 3.16 7.50
N THR A 79 -7.63 3.06 6.19
CA THR A 79 -8.03 1.88 5.41
C THR A 79 -7.02 1.57 4.32
N VAL A 80 -6.79 0.28 4.12
CA VAL A 80 -6.08 -0.28 2.97
C VAL A 80 -7.07 -1.09 2.15
N SER A 81 -7.15 -0.82 0.85
CA SER A 81 -7.99 -1.56 -0.11
C SER A 81 -7.14 -2.10 -1.27
N PHE A 82 -7.55 -3.22 -1.84
CA PHE A 82 -6.89 -3.86 -2.98
C PHE A 82 -7.84 -3.92 -4.16
N LEU A 83 -7.42 -3.48 -5.34
CA LEU A 83 -8.24 -3.56 -6.56
C LEU A 83 -8.27 -4.99 -7.15
N GLY A 84 -7.25 -5.79 -6.87
CA GLY A 84 -7.23 -7.22 -7.20
C GLY A 84 -6.60 -7.56 -8.55
N TYR A 85 -5.90 -6.62 -9.19
CA TYR A 85 -5.08 -6.91 -10.36
C TYR A 85 -3.85 -7.73 -9.98
N VAL A 86 -3.40 -8.57 -10.91
CA VAL A 86 -2.17 -9.36 -10.71
C VAL A 86 -0.96 -8.46 -10.98
N ASP A 87 0.01 -8.51 -10.07
CA ASP A 87 1.30 -7.83 -10.22
C ASP A 87 1.92 -8.06 -11.62
N GLY A 88 2.26 -6.96 -12.29
CA GLY A 88 2.81 -6.94 -13.65
C GLY A 88 1.82 -7.30 -14.78
N GLU A 89 0.52 -7.35 -14.51
CA GLU A 89 -0.53 -7.68 -15.50
C GLU A 89 -1.65 -6.61 -15.56
N LEU A 90 -1.44 -5.44 -14.93
CA LEU A 90 -2.34 -4.29 -15.09
C LEU A 90 -2.12 -3.64 -16.47
N ASP A 91 -3.17 -3.49 -17.24
CA ASP A 91 -3.23 -2.85 -18.56
C ASP A 91 -4.26 -1.70 -18.60
N ASP A 92 -4.30 -0.97 -19.72
CA ASP A 92 -5.19 0.16 -19.99
C ASP A 92 -6.25 -0.14 -21.07
N ASP A 93 -6.41 -1.41 -21.44
CA ASP A 93 -7.31 -1.92 -22.49
C ASP A 93 -8.76 -2.21 -22.01
#